data_AF-A0A655EG01-F1
#
_entry.id   AF-A0A655EG01-F1
#
_cell.length_a   1.000
_cell.length_b   1.000
_cell.length_c   1.000
_cell.angle_alpha   90.00
_cell.angle_beta   90.00
_cell.angle_gamma   90.00
#
_symmetry.space_group_name_H-M   'P 1'
#
loop_
_entity.id
_entity.type
_entity.pdbx_description
1 polymer ?
#
loop_
_entity_poly.entity_id
_entity_poly.type
_entity_poly.pdbx_seq_one_letter_code
_entity_poly.pdbx_strand_id
1 'polypeptide(L)'
;MLVDDEQIDNLRQAYETVKGAPVDMRAELRAAKLLMVDRNFEGEFTRLLALALSIASELQIAQEESIVRQALRELLIAFSVYRTYGTAEGLPPTDICLLHRIVERVKTLENPPQPEALTFLSRLLTGDVPTSSQEEATQFRVRFQQLTGPLMAKSVEDTLFFRQNMGLALNEVGAEPVTHHFSIERFHHEMKTRQARQPDALSGTSTHDTKRGEDARARLYTLTEAPEQWSECLVRWRQMNQTHVKFLNDGTAPKSADTWMLYQALTGVWPPMLQPQDETGLNALKTRFEAFVEKALREAKLRTDWVDSNEAYETAMLDYARYLLAPDNQTFLQDFYRSLQPFIRAGLVNSLTQTVIKLTAPGVPDIYQGSEALNFSLVDPDNRREPDFATLAQQLDQLTPGVFSREESWLNGQVNQYVTAALLRLRQQNHELFRFGDYIPLRAVGQRADKVIAYARVNHDDALIVVAPRLVFAECDGLLSQSHSGFWAGTDIIIPGQLNQHHYRNVLTQERLMPGERLSLSSHQGGVLVLMSD
;
A
#
# COMPACT_ATOMS: atom_id res chain seq x y z
N MET A 1 3.96 -1.18 -9.52
CA MET A 1 5.21 -1.70 -10.10
C MET A 1 5.55 -3.11 -9.61
N LEU A 2 5.43 -3.43 -8.31
CA LEU A 2 5.74 -4.78 -7.80
C LEU A 2 4.58 -5.77 -7.85
N VAL A 3 3.40 -5.30 -8.24
CA VAL A 3 2.21 -6.13 -8.51
C VAL A 3 2.29 -6.68 -9.92
N ASP A 4 1.94 -7.95 -10.09
CA ASP A 4 1.74 -8.58 -11.39
C ASP A 4 0.35 -8.24 -11.93
N ASP A 5 0.31 -7.34 -12.91
CA ASP A 5 -0.93 -6.86 -13.53
C ASP A 5 -1.57 -7.95 -14.42
N GLU A 6 -0.78 -8.91 -14.93
CA GLU A 6 -1.29 -9.97 -15.81
C GLU A 6 -2.06 -11.05 -15.02
N GLN A 7 -1.69 -11.23 -13.75
CA GLN A 7 -2.18 -12.31 -12.89
C GLN A 7 -3.11 -11.82 -11.76
N ILE A 8 -3.26 -10.51 -11.56
CA ILE A 8 -4.08 -9.95 -10.47
C ILE A 8 -5.57 -10.35 -10.55
N ASP A 9 -6.10 -10.52 -11.76
CA ASP A 9 -7.50 -10.96 -11.94
C ASP A 9 -7.68 -12.45 -11.59
N ASN A 10 -6.64 -13.28 -11.74
CA ASN A 10 -6.66 -14.66 -11.25
C ASN A 10 -6.69 -14.70 -9.70
N LEU A 11 -5.95 -13.80 -9.04
CA LEU A 11 -6.04 -13.64 -7.59
C LEU A 11 -7.44 -13.17 -7.16
N ARG A 12 -8.04 -12.25 -7.91
CA ARG A 12 -9.42 -11.77 -7.68
C ARG A 12 -10.43 -12.91 -7.78
N GLN A 13 -10.36 -13.70 -8.86
CA GLN A 13 -11.25 -14.84 -9.08
C GLN A 13 -11.12 -15.88 -7.97
N ALA A 14 -9.89 -16.17 -7.52
CA ALA A 14 -9.64 -17.05 -6.39
C ALA A 14 -10.29 -16.51 -5.10
N TYR A 15 -10.11 -15.23 -4.80
CA TYR A 15 -10.73 -14.58 -3.65
C TYR A 15 -12.26 -14.63 -3.70
N GLU A 16 -12.86 -14.31 -4.84
CA GLU A 16 -14.32 -14.35 -5.05
C GLU A 16 -14.88 -15.77 -4.90
N THR A 17 -14.15 -16.78 -5.38
CA THR A 17 -14.48 -18.19 -5.19
C THR A 17 -14.50 -18.57 -3.71
N VAL A 18 -13.49 -18.13 -2.94
CA VAL A 18 -13.42 -18.37 -1.49
C VAL A 18 -14.51 -17.59 -0.74
N LYS A 19 -14.77 -16.34 -1.13
CA LYS A 19 -15.83 -15.49 -0.56
C LYS A 19 -17.23 -16.02 -0.88
N GLY A 20 -17.39 -16.72 -2.01
CA GLY A 20 -18.66 -17.27 -2.49
C GLY A 20 -19.53 -16.27 -3.24
N ALA A 21 -18.99 -15.09 -3.59
CA ALA A 21 -19.71 -14.07 -4.34
C ALA A 21 -18.71 -13.10 -5.03
N PRO A 22 -19.08 -12.51 -6.19
CA PRO A 22 -18.32 -11.44 -6.80
C PRO A 22 -18.18 -10.22 -5.87
N VAL A 23 -17.07 -9.51 -6.00
CA VAL A 23 -16.80 -8.28 -5.26
C VAL A 23 -17.17 -7.07 -6.09
N ASP A 24 -18.19 -6.33 -5.67
CA ASP A 24 -18.42 -4.98 -6.18
C ASP A 24 -17.74 -3.94 -5.28
N MET A 25 -16.52 -3.55 -5.67
CA MET A 25 -15.73 -2.54 -4.95
C MET A 25 -16.43 -1.18 -4.82
N ARG A 26 -17.24 -0.80 -5.81
CA ARG A 26 -17.94 0.50 -5.78
C ARG A 26 -19.09 0.44 -4.78
N ALA A 27 -19.82 -0.67 -4.74
CA ALA A 27 -20.86 -0.90 -3.75
C ALA A 27 -20.29 -1.00 -2.33
N GLU A 28 -19.18 -1.71 -2.13
CA GLU A 28 -18.54 -1.82 -0.81
C GLU A 28 -18.02 -0.47 -0.30
N LEU A 29 -17.38 0.34 -1.18
CA LEU A 29 -16.96 1.70 -0.85
C LEU A 29 -18.15 2.59 -0.47
N ARG A 30 -19.24 2.52 -1.25
CA ARG A 30 -20.46 3.27 -0.96
C ARG A 30 -21.05 2.86 0.39
N ALA A 31 -21.13 1.56 0.67
CA ALA A 31 -21.64 1.04 1.94
C ALA A 31 -20.79 1.49 3.14
N ALA A 32 -19.46 1.51 3.00
CA ALA A 32 -18.57 2.02 4.04
C ALA A 32 -18.75 3.53 4.28
N LYS A 33 -18.87 4.33 3.21
CA LYS A 33 -19.14 5.78 3.32
C LYS A 33 -20.50 6.07 3.96
N LEU A 34 -21.55 5.36 3.56
CA LEU A 34 -22.89 5.48 4.16
C LEU A 34 -22.85 5.18 5.66
N LEU A 35 -22.23 4.07 6.06
CA LEU A 35 -22.09 3.71 7.47
C LEU A 35 -21.43 4.83 8.29
N MET A 36 -20.36 5.42 7.76
CA MET A 36 -19.64 6.49 8.46
C MET A 36 -20.47 7.78 8.56
N VAL A 37 -21.18 8.17 7.48
CA VAL A 37 -22.06 9.35 7.51
C VAL A 37 -23.22 9.14 8.49
N ASP A 38 -23.86 7.98 8.45
CA ASP A 38 -25.11 7.73 9.16
C ASP A 38 -24.90 7.40 10.66
N ARG A 39 -23.70 6.92 11.05
CA ARG A 39 -23.40 6.60 12.47
C ARG A 39 -22.28 7.44 13.06
N ASN A 40 -21.09 7.42 12.47
CA ASN A 40 -19.90 8.04 13.06
C ASN A 40 -19.89 9.58 12.96
N PHE A 41 -20.50 10.13 11.92
CA PHE A 41 -20.56 11.56 11.64
C PHE A 41 -21.98 12.11 11.58
N GLU A 42 -22.93 11.45 12.26
CA GLU A 42 -24.33 11.89 12.31
C GLU A 42 -24.45 13.33 12.82
N GLY A 43 -23.64 13.70 13.82
CA GLY A 43 -23.62 15.05 14.40
C GLY A 43 -23.16 16.12 13.40
N GLU A 44 -22.02 15.90 12.74
CA GLU A 44 -21.49 16.82 11.72
C GLU A 44 -22.43 16.93 10.51
N PHE A 45 -22.99 15.80 10.08
CA PHE A 45 -23.98 15.74 9.01
C PHE A 45 -25.23 16.55 9.37
N THR A 46 -25.78 16.34 10.57
CA THR A 46 -26.97 17.05 11.06
C THR A 46 -26.71 18.54 11.16
N ARG A 47 -25.51 18.96 11.59
CA ARG A 47 -25.13 20.37 11.62
C ARG A 47 -25.09 20.99 10.22
N LEU A 48 -24.54 20.29 9.23
CA LEU A 48 -24.51 20.76 7.84
C LEU A 48 -25.92 20.88 7.26
N LEU A 49 -26.78 19.89 7.51
CA LEU A 49 -28.18 19.92 7.09
C LEU A 49 -28.92 21.12 7.70
N ALA A 50 -28.77 21.35 9.01
CA ALA A 50 -29.37 22.49 9.68
C ALA A 50 -28.91 23.83 9.10
N LEU A 51 -27.62 23.97 8.78
CA LEU A 51 -27.08 25.16 8.12
C LEU A 51 -27.70 25.37 6.74
N ALA A 52 -27.76 24.32 5.92
CA ALA A 52 -28.37 24.41 4.58
C ALA A 52 -29.85 24.83 4.66
N LEU A 53 -30.62 24.28 5.60
CA LEU A 53 -32.03 24.61 5.78
C LEU A 53 -32.23 26.04 6.31
N SER A 54 -31.35 26.50 7.21
CA SER A 54 -31.37 27.89 7.69
C SER A 54 -31.18 28.89 6.54
N ILE A 55 -30.20 28.63 5.67
CA ILE A 55 -29.93 29.47 4.49
C ILE A 55 -31.10 29.39 3.49
N ALA A 56 -31.67 28.20 3.26
CA ALA A 56 -32.84 28.06 2.38
C ALA A 56 -34.04 28.89 2.88
N SER A 57 -34.28 28.89 4.20
CA SER A 57 -35.34 29.69 4.84
C SER A 57 -35.10 31.20 4.68
N GLU A 58 -33.88 31.68 4.94
CA GLU A 58 -33.51 33.10 4.77
C GLU A 58 -33.72 33.56 3.32
N LEU A 59 -33.31 32.73 2.35
CA LEU A 59 -33.45 32.99 0.92
C LEU A 59 -34.84 32.71 0.37
N GLN A 60 -35.79 32.28 1.20
CA GLN A 60 -37.16 31.91 0.81
C GLN A 60 -37.20 30.84 -0.30
N ILE A 61 -36.21 29.94 -0.32
CA ILE A 61 -36.15 28.81 -1.25
C ILE A 61 -36.90 27.65 -0.60
N ALA A 62 -38.03 27.26 -1.20
CA ALA A 62 -38.79 26.09 -0.73
C ALA A 62 -37.95 24.82 -0.88
N GLN A 63 -37.61 24.20 0.26
CA GLN A 63 -36.85 22.96 0.34
C GLN A 63 -37.42 22.10 1.47
N GLU A 64 -37.76 20.85 1.18
CA GLU A 64 -38.11 19.89 2.23
C GLU A 64 -36.83 19.29 2.83
N GLU A 65 -36.81 19.09 4.14
CA GLU A 65 -35.64 18.55 4.85
C GLU A 65 -35.18 17.20 4.27
N SER A 66 -36.12 16.31 3.96
CA SER A 66 -35.84 14.98 3.39
C SER A 66 -35.08 15.07 2.07
N ILE A 67 -35.41 16.04 1.24
CA ILE A 67 -34.81 16.27 -0.08
C ILE A 67 -33.37 16.80 0.08
N VAL A 68 -33.17 17.82 0.93
CA VAL A 68 -31.83 18.38 1.20
C VAL A 68 -30.93 17.35 1.88
N ARG A 69 -31.48 16.58 2.81
CA ARG A 69 -30.79 15.47 3.49
C ARG A 69 -30.28 14.44 2.50
N GLN A 70 -31.12 13.98 1.58
CA GLN A 70 -30.71 13.02 0.55
C GLN A 70 -29.63 13.61 -0.36
N ALA A 71 -29.80 14.84 -0.85
CA ALA A 71 -28.84 15.51 -1.72
C ALA A 71 -27.47 15.71 -1.04
N LEU A 72 -27.46 16.15 0.23
CA LEU A 72 -26.25 16.34 1.01
C LEU A 72 -25.50 15.02 1.22
N ARG A 73 -26.22 13.95 1.54
CA ARG A 73 -25.65 12.61 1.73
C ARG A 73 -25.00 12.09 0.46
N GLU A 74 -25.72 12.14 -0.67
CA GLU A 74 -25.17 11.67 -1.94
C GLU A 74 -23.97 12.50 -2.39
N LEU A 75 -24.01 13.82 -2.15
CA LEU A 75 -22.88 14.70 -2.43
C LEU A 75 -21.66 14.28 -1.61
N LEU A 76 -21.77 14.14 -0.27
CA LEU A 76 -20.67 13.71 0.60
C LEU A 76 -20.07 12.37 0.18
N ILE A 77 -20.91 11.39 -0.19
CA ILE A 77 -20.44 10.06 -0.60
C ILE A 77 -19.68 10.13 -1.92
N ALA A 78 -20.11 10.97 -2.85
CA ALA A 78 -19.56 11.05 -4.20
C ALA A 78 -18.20 11.77 -4.28
N PHE A 79 -17.76 12.48 -3.22
CA PHE A 79 -16.44 13.09 -3.20
C PHE A 79 -15.32 12.05 -3.33
N SER A 80 -14.45 12.26 -4.33
CA SER A 80 -13.34 11.36 -4.70
C SER A 80 -11.97 11.83 -4.18
N VAL A 81 -11.93 12.89 -3.38
CA VAL A 81 -10.74 13.43 -2.72
C VAL A 81 -11.05 13.66 -1.24
N TYR A 82 -10.04 13.82 -0.40
CA TYR A 82 -10.25 14.12 1.02
C TYR A 82 -11.05 15.40 1.19
N ARG A 83 -10.70 16.48 0.48
CA ARG A 83 -11.41 17.76 0.57
C ARG A 83 -11.07 18.70 -0.56
N THR A 84 -11.90 19.73 -0.70
CA THR A 84 -11.60 20.96 -1.42
C THR A 84 -11.02 22.03 -0.46
N TYR A 85 -10.53 23.12 -1.03
CA TYR A 85 -9.80 24.19 -0.36
C TYR A 85 -10.42 25.58 -0.63
N GLY A 86 -11.74 25.67 -0.62
CA GLY A 86 -12.45 26.95 -0.67
C GLY A 86 -12.40 27.73 0.64
N THR A 87 -12.46 29.06 0.52
CA THR A 87 -12.33 30.04 1.60
C THR A 87 -13.61 30.90 1.70
N ALA A 88 -13.55 32.05 2.37
CA ALA A 88 -14.63 33.03 2.32
C ALA A 88 -14.87 33.58 0.90
N GLU A 89 -13.86 33.54 0.03
CA GLU A 89 -13.93 34.01 -1.36
C GLU A 89 -14.56 32.98 -2.31
N GLY A 90 -14.93 31.79 -1.82
CA GLY A 90 -15.49 30.71 -2.62
C GLY A 90 -14.49 29.57 -2.89
N LEU A 91 -14.81 28.73 -3.88
CA LEU A 91 -13.95 27.62 -4.31
C LEU A 91 -12.94 28.07 -5.37
N PRO A 92 -11.68 27.57 -5.35
CA PRO A 92 -10.76 27.81 -6.45
C PRO A 92 -11.25 27.13 -7.74
N PRO A 93 -10.83 27.59 -8.93
CA PRO A 93 -11.31 27.06 -10.22
C PRO A 93 -11.17 25.54 -10.38
N THR A 94 -10.09 24.95 -9.86
CA THR A 94 -9.87 23.50 -9.88
C THR A 94 -10.92 22.74 -9.09
N ASP A 95 -11.35 23.29 -7.97
CA ASP A 95 -12.33 22.66 -7.07
C ASP A 95 -13.76 22.87 -7.58
N ILE A 96 -14.03 23.97 -8.28
CA ILE A 96 -15.29 24.16 -9.02
C ILE A 96 -15.44 23.08 -10.09
N CYS A 97 -14.40 22.84 -10.90
CA CYS A 97 -14.39 21.77 -11.90
C CYS A 97 -14.59 20.39 -11.27
N LEU A 98 -13.97 20.13 -10.11
CA LEU A 98 -14.18 18.90 -9.35
C LEU A 98 -15.64 18.77 -8.89
N LEU A 99 -16.19 19.81 -8.26
CA LEU A 99 -17.58 19.82 -7.79
C LEU A 99 -18.55 19.57 -8.94
N HIS A 100 -18.37 20.21 -10.09
CA HIS A 100 -19.19 19.96 -11.28
C HIS A 100 -19.15 18.49 -11.71
N ARG A 101 -17.97 17.88 -11.80
CA ARG A 101 -17.86 16.44 -12.14
C ARG A 101 -18.55 15.55 -11.11
N ILE A 102 -18.45 15.88 -9.83
CA ILE A 102 -19.13 15.14 -8.75
C ILE A 102 -20.65 15.25 -8.89
N VAL A 103 -21.17 16.47 -9.10
CA VAL A 103 -22.60 16.72 -9.27
C VAL A 103 -23.14 16.00 -10.50
N GLU A 104 -22.45 16.04 -11.64
CA GLU A 104 -22.85 15.29 -12.83
C GLU A 104 -22.87 13.78 -12.56
N ARG A 105 -21.88 13.24 -11.83
CA ARG A 105 -21.90 11.83 -11.43
C ARG A 105 -23.09 11.50 -10.54
N VAL A 106 -23.43 12.35 -9.57
CA VAL A 106 -24.57 12.14 -8.66
C VAL A 106 -25.91 12.15 -9.43
N LYS A 107 -26.04 12.96 -10.48
CA LYS A 107 -27.23 12.96 -11.35
C LYS A 107 -27.42 11.66 -12.13
N THR A 108 -26.35 10.88 -12.34
CA THR A 108 -26.41 9.59 -13.08
C THR A 108 -26.70 8.37 -12.19
N LEU A 109 -26.93 8.57 -10.88
CA LEU A 109 -27.32 7.48 -9.99
C LEU A 109 -28.68 6.89 -10.40
N GLU A 110 -28.94 5.63 -10.03
CA GLU A 110 -30.24 4.99 -10.26
C GLU A 110 -31.39 5.74 -9.58
N ASN A 111 -31.13 6.29 -8.40
CA ASN A 111 -32.05 7.14 -7.64
C ASN A 111 -31.40 8.49 -7.33
N PRO A 112 -31.34 9.42 -8.30
CA PRO A 112 -30.66 10.68 -8.13
C PRO A 112 -31.46 11.60 -7.17
N PRO A 113 -30.79 12.42 -6.34
CA PRO A 113 -31.45 13.48 -5.58
C PRO A 113 -32.13 14.50 -6.49
N GLN A 114 -33.09 15.26 -5.95
CA GLN A 114 -33.77 16.30 -6.72
C GLN A 114 -32.77 17.36 -7.24
N PRO A 115 -32.85 17.74 -8.53
CA PRO A 115 -31.92 18.68 -9.15
C PRO A 115 -31.83 20.03 -8.45
N GLU A 116 -32.95 20.53 -7.90
CA GLU A 116 -33.06 21.81 -7.23
C GLU A 116 -32.22 21.83 -5.94
N ALA A 117 -32.27 20.75 -5.16
CA ALA A 117 -31.49 20.61 -3.94
C ALA A 117 -29.99 20.48 -4.21
N LEU A 118 -29.60 19.72 -5.25
CA LEU A 118 -28.19 19.63 -5.68
C LEU A 118 -27.66 20.99 -6.17
N THR A 119 -28.47 21.71 -6.94
CA THR A 119 -28.12 23.06 -7.42
C THR A 119 -27.96 24.01 -6.24
N PHE A 120 -28.88 23.97 -5.27
CA PHE A 120 -28.80 24.76 -4.05
C PHE A 120 -27.52 24.49 -3.26
N LEU A 121 -27.22 23.21 -2.94
CA LEU A 121 -26.00 22.85 -2.21
C LEU A 121 -24.73 23.23 -2.98
N SER A 122 -24.74 23.10 -4.30
CA SER A 122 -23.61 23.53 -5.15
C SER A 122 -23.36 25.03 -5.04
N ARG A 123 -24.43 25.84 -5.03
CA ARG A 123 -24.34 27.30 -4.83
C ARG A 123 -23.79 27.67 -3.45
N LEU A 124 -24.17 26.94 -2.40
CA LEU A 124 -23.58 27.14 -1.06
C LEU A 124 -22.08 26.86 -1.09
N LEU A 125 -21.66 25.77 -1.75
CA LEU A 125 -20.25 25.41 -1.87
C LEU A 125 -19.46 26.41 -2.73
N THR A 126 -20.00 26.90 -3.84
CA THR A 126 -19.30 27.90 -4.68
C THR A 126 -19.36 29.32 -4.13
N GLY A 127 -20.26 29.60 -3.18
CA GLY A 127 -20.50 30.96 -2.68
C GLY A 127 -21.40 31.79 -3.61
N ASP A 128 -22.13 31.15 -4.52
CA ASP A 128 -23.09 31.81 -5.42
C ASP A 128 -24.44 32.08 -4.71
N VAL A 129 -24.35 32.91 -3.66
CA VAL A 129 -25.47 33.34 -2.81
C VAL A 129 -25.47 34.86 -2.63
N PRO A 130 -26.62 35.48 -2.31
CA PRO A 130 -26.68 36.90 -1.97
C PRO A 130 -25.74 37.26 -0.81
N THR A 131 -25.31 38.52 -0.77
CA THR A 131 -24.38 39.03 0.26
C THR A 131 -24.86 38.78 1.68
N SER A 132 -26.19 38.76 1.92
CA SER A 132 -26.76 38.53 3.25
C SER A 132 -26.44 37.14 3.82
N SER A 133 -26.29 36.12 2.96
CA SER A 133 -26.05 34.73 3.38
C SER A 133 -24.62 34.24 3.11
N GLN A 134 -23.70 35.15 2.76
CA GLN A 134 -22.32 34.78 2.42
C GLN A 134 -21.55 34.20 3.61
N GLU A 135 -21.82 34.68 4.82
CA GLU A 135 -21.16 34.20 6.04
C GLU A 135 -21.59 32.75 6.35
N GLU A 136 -22.88 32.47 6.33
CA GLU A 136 -23.46 31.15 6.56
C GLU A 136 -23.07 30.17 5.45
N ALA A 137 -23.06 30.60 4.18
CA ALA A 137 -22.58 29.77 3.07
C ALA A 137 -21.09 29.45 3.21
N THR A 138 -20.28 30.41 3.67
CA THR A 138 -18.86 30.17 4.01
C THR A 138 -18.74 29.16 5.15
N GLN A 139 -19.55 29.29 6.20
CA GLN A 139 -19.57 28.33 7.31
C GLN A 139 -19.96 26.92 6.83
N PHE A 140 -21.00 26.81 5.99
CA PHE A 140 -21.40 25.54 5.38
C PHE A 140 -20.26 24.92 4.58
N ARG A 141 -19.64 25.69 3.66
CA ARG A 141 -18.49 25.25 2.85
C ARG A 141 -17.33 24.77 3.72
N VAL A 142 -16.92 25.54 4.71
CA VAL A 142 -15.80 25.18 5.60
C VAL A 142 -16.10 23.88 6.34
N ARG A 143 -17.30 23.74 6.91
CA ARG A 143 -17.70 22.53 7.64
C ARG A 143 -17.83 21.32 6.72
N PHE A 144 -18.31 21.51 5.50
CA PHE A 144 -18.40 20.44 4.50
C PHE A 144 -16.98 19.91 4.20
N GLN A 145 -16.02 20.81 3.96
CA GLN A 145 -14.63 20.46 3.71
C GLN A 145 -13.92 19.84 4.92
N GLN A 146 -14.35 20.20 6.14
CA GLN A 146 -13.87 19.60 7.39
C GLN A 146 -14.44 18.19 7.59
N LEU A 147 -15.62 17.88 7.04
CA LEU A 147 -16.24 16.55 7.16
C LEU A 147 -15.74 15.58 6.09
N THR A 148 -15.55 16.00 4.83
CA THR A 148 -15.16 15.08 3.75
C THR A 148 -13.83 14.37 4.01
N GLY A 149 -12.89 15.05 4.69
CA GLY A 149 -11.57 14.50 5.03
C GLY A 149 -11.62 13.30 5.96
N PRO A 150 -12.11 13.46 7.20
CA PRO A 150 -12.27 12.34 8.13
C PRO A 150 -13.28 11.30 7.61
N LEU A 151 -14.29 11.70 6.83
CA LEU A 151 -15.18 10.74 6.17
C LEU A 151 -14.41 9.81 5.22
N MET A 152 -13.53 10.36 4.38
CA MET A 152 -12.69 9.55 3.48
C MET A 152 -11.79 8.60 4.28
N ALA A 153 -11.06 9.11 5.26
CA ALA A 153 -10.16 8.30 6.08
C ALA A 153 -10.91 7.17 6.81
N LYS A 154 -12.02 7.47 7.49
CA LYS A 154 -12.75 6.48 8.28
C LYS A 154 -13.50 5.46 7.44
N SER A 155 -14.00 5.85 6.27
CA SER A 155 -14.73 4.93 5.38
C SER A 155 -13.80 4.06 4.53
N VAL A 156 -12.70 4.62 4.03
CA VAL A 156 -11.77 3.89 3.16
C VAL A 156 -10.72 3.16 4.01
N GLU A 157 -9.90 3.92 4.74
CA GLU A 157 -8.72 3.39 5.40
C GLU A 157 -9.04 2.55 6.64
N ASP A 158 -10.02 2.99 7.43
CA ASP A 158 -10.39 2.33 8.71
C ASP A 158 -11.65 1.46 8.58
N THR A 159 -12.17 1.25 7.36
CA THR A 159 -13.33 0.36 7.16
C THR A 159 -13.18 -0.48 5.90
N LEU A 160 -13.21 0.11 4.71
CA LEU A 160 -13.15 -0.65 3.45
C LEU A 160 -11.90 -1.52 3.34
N PHE A 161 -10.73 -0.99 3.72
CA PHE A 161 -9.46 -1.72 3.70
C PHE A 161 -9.39 -2.91 4.66
N PHE A 162 -10.31 -3.00 5.63
CA PHE A 162 -10.49 -4.16 6.51
C PHE A 162 -11.62 -5.10 6.07
N ARG A 163 -12.45 -4.69 5.10
CA ARG A 163 -13.49 -5.52 4.49
C ARG A 163 -12.99 -6.23 3.24
N GLN A 164 -12.12 -5.57 2.48
CA GLN A 164 -11.52 -6.12 1.28
C GLN A 164 -10.25 -6.90 1.58
N ASN A 165 -10.30 -8.21 1.43
CA ASN A 165 -9.16 -9.03 1.83
C ASN A 165 -8.41 -9.64 0.63
N MET A 166 -8.79 -9.40 -0.63
CA MET A 166 -8.15 -9.99 -1.82
C MET A 166 -6.62 -9.84 -1.79
N GLY A 167 -6.14 -8.60 -1.64
CA GLY A 167 -4.72 -8.27 -1.56
C GLY A 167 -4.46 -7.22 -0.49
N LEU A 168 -4.21 -7.65 0.76
CA LEU A 168 -3.99 -6.75 1.90
C LEU A 168 -2.86 -5.72 1.71
N ALA A 169 -1.90 -5.98 0.81
CA ALA A 169 -0.83 -5.02 0.48
C ALA A 169 -1.29 -3.84 -0.40
N LEU A 170 -2.44 -3.98 -1.07
CA LEU A 170 -3.05 -2.92 -1.88
C LEU A 170 -3.89 -1.96 -1.01
N ASN A 171 -4.20 -2.37 0.22
CA ASN A 171 -5.00 -1.63 1.18
C ASN A 171 -4.10 -0.85 2.14
N GLU A 172 -3.57 0.27 1.65
CA GLU A 172 -2.63 1.10 2.39
C GLU A 172 -3.04 2.58 2.37
N VAL A 173 -2.65 3.34 3.38
CA VAL A 173 -2.93 4.78 3.47
C VAL A 173 -2.46 5.47 2.19
N GLY A 174 -3.38 6.22 1.55
CA GLY A 174 -3.15 6.88 0.25
C GLY A 174 -3.38 6.00 -0.99
N ALA A 175 -3.72 4.72 -0.84
CA ALA A 175 -4.08 3.87 -1.96
C ALA A 175 -5.50 4.17 -2.47
N GLU A 176 -5.69 4.04 -3.80
CA GLU A 176 -7.01 4.11 -4.42
C GLU A 176 -7.70 2.74 -4.31
N PRO A 177 -8.86 2.62 -3.64
CA PRO A 177 -9.56 1.34 -3.49
C PRO A 177 -10.08 0.77 -4.81
N VAL A 178 -10.28 1.58 -5.85
CA VAL A 178 -10.74 1.11 -7.15
C VAL A 178 -9.55 0.65 -8.00
N THR A 179 -9.73 -0.48 -8.69
CA THR A 179 -8.70 -1.12 -9.50
C THR A 179 -8.13 -0.18 -10.57
N HIS A 180 -6.82 -0.24 -10.72
CA HIS A 180 -6.06 0.47 -11.73
C HIS A 180 -4.91 -0.43 -12.22
N HIS A 181 -4.43 -0.19 -13.44
CA HIS A 181 -3.34 -0.96 -14.01
C HIS A 181 -1.99 -0.64 -13.33
N PHE A 182 -1.19 -1.68 -13.12
CA PHE A 182 0.16 -1.63 -12.57
C PHE A 182 1.19 -1.85 -13.69
N SER A 183 1.77 -0.78 -14.22
CA SER A 183 2.79 -0.89 -15.28
C SER A 183 4.08 -0.13 -14.97
N ILE A 184 5.17 -0.52 -15.67
CA ILE A 184 6.46 0.18 -15.59
C ILE A 184 6.36 1.58 -16.20
N GLU A 185 5.61 1.73 -17.29
CA GLU A 185 5.35 3.02 -17.95
C GLU A 185 4.68 4.00 -16.99
N ARG A 186 3.66 3.53 -16.27
CA ARG A 186 3.01 4.34 -15.24
C ARG A 186 4.00 4.74 -14.15
N PHE A 187 4.80 3.81 -13.64
CA PHE A 187 5.83 4.14 -12.65
C PHE A 187 6.76 5.27 -13.13
N HIS A 188 7.30 5.14 -14.34
CA HIS A 188 8.17 6.18 -14.91
C HIS A 188 7.45 7.51 -15.14
N HIS A 189 6.18 7.48 -15.54
CA HIS A 189 5.36 8.69 -15.67
C HIS A 189 5.16 9.39 -14.32
N GLU A 190 4.87 8.64 -13.25
CA GLU A 190 4.75 9.19 -11.90
C GLU A 190 6.08 9.77 -11.41
N MET A 191 7.23 9.14 -11.71
CA MET A 191 8.54 9.67 -11.33
C MET A 191 8.87 10.99 -12.05
N LYS A 192 8.51 11.12 -13.34
CA LYS A 192 8.63 12.39 -14.08
C LYS A 192 7.72 13.47 -13.51
N THR A 193 6.47 13.12 -13.21
CA THR A 193 5.51 14.06 -12.59
C THR A 193 6.00 14.52 -11.23
N ARG A 194 6.54 13.62 -10.42
CA ARG A 194 7.14 13.91 -9.12
C ARG A 194 8.32 14.87 -9.25
N GLN A 195 9.27 14.60 -10.15
CA GLN A 195 10.38 15.51 -10.41
C GLN A 195 9.90 16.92 -10.77
N ALA A 196 8.89 17.03 -11.64
CA ALA A 196 8.41 18.32 -12.12
C ALA A 196 7.60 19.12 -11.08
N ARG A 197 6.84 18.44 -10.22
CA ARG A 197 5.85 19.10 -9.33
C ARG A 197 6.20 19.05 -7.86
N GLN A 198 6.94 18.03 -7.44
CA GLN A 198 7.18 17.69 -6.03
C GLN A 198 8.62 17.14 -5.83
N PRO A 199 9.67 17.83 -6.33
CA PRO A 199 11.05 17.32 -6.27
C PRO A 199 11.59 17.17 -4.85
N ASP A 200 11.12 18.00 -3.91
CA ASP A 200 11.53 18.00 -2.51
C ASP A 200 10.52 17.28 -1.59
N ALA A 201 9.50 16.59 -2.14
CA ALA A 201 8.53 15.85 -1.32
C ALA A 201 9.13 14.55 -0.75
N LEU A 202 8.60 14.11 0.40
CA LEU A 202 9.00 12.86 1.04
C LEU A 202 8.58 11.64 0.20
N SER A 203 9.50 10.69 0.04
CA SER A 203 9.31 9.37 -0.54
C SER A 203 9.31 8.35 0.59
N GLY A 204 8.15 8.13 1.19
CA GLY A 204 7.95 7.18 2.28
C GLY A 204 7.40 5.84 1.80
N THR A 205 7.83 4.77 2.46
CA THR A 205 7.31 3.41 2.26
C THR A 205 6.80 2.80 3.56
N SER A 206 7.09 3.35 4.72
CA SER A 206 6.42 2.98 5.98
C SER A 206 6.29 4.23 6.83
N THR A 207 5.26 4.29 7.66
CA THR A 207 5.09 5.32 8.68
C THR A 207 4.50 4.69 9.95
N HIS A 208 4.25 5.50 10.97
CA HIS A 208 3.50 5.09 12.15
C HIS A 208 2.01 4.84 11.86
N ASP A 209 1.49 5.31 10.72
CA ASP A 209 0.08 5.18 10.33
C ASP A 209 -0.14 4.14 9.22
N THR A 210 0.92 3.65 8.56
CA THR A 210 0.77 2.60 7.55
C THR A 210 0.17 1.35 8.16
N LYS A 211 -0.77 0.76 7.43
CA LYS A 211 -1.53 -0.43 7.81
C LYS A 211 -0.63 -1.65 7.92
N ARG A 212 0.51 -1.70 7.23
CA ARG A 212 1.51 -2.77 7.31
C ARG A 212 2.93 -2.21 7.14
N GLY A 213 3.94 -2.94 7.63
CA GLY A 213 5.35 -2.64 7.38
C GLY A 213 5.72 -2.79 5.90
N GLU A 214 6.78 -2.12 5.47
CA GLU A 214 7.13 -2.04 4.06
C GLU A 214 7.53 -3.39 3.43
N ASP A 215 8.20 -4.24 4.21
CA ASP A 215 8.62 -5.58 3.78
C ASP A 215 7.49 -6.60 3.86
N ALA A 216 6.53 -6.40 4.78
CA ALA A 216 5.29 -7.19 4.78
C ALA A 216 4.51 -6.97 3.48
N ARG A 217 4.38 -5.72 3.00
CA ARG A 217 3.74 -5.44 1.71
C ARG A 217 4.56 -5.97 0.54
N ALA A 218 5.88 -5.79 0.55
CA ALA A 218 6.76 -6.30 -0.50
C ALA A 218 6.62 -7.81 -0.71
N ARG A 219 6.51 -8.57 0.38
CA ARG A 219 6.19 -10.00 0.36
C ARG A 219 4.79 -10.28 -0.17
N LEU A 220 3.79 -9.54 0.29
CA LEU A 220 2.41 -9.78 -0.10
C LEU A 220 2.11 -9.47 -1.58
N TYR A 221 2.90 -8.61 -2.23
CA TYR A 221 2.79 -8.42 -3.67
C TYR A 221 3.07 -9.71 -4.46
N THR A 222 3.90 -10.62 -3.94
CA THR A 222 4.24 -11.86 -4.65
C THR A 222 3.05 -12.84 -4.75
N LEU A 223 1.98 -12.61 -3.98
CA LEU A 223 0.72 -13.36 -4.15
C LEU A 223 0.08 -13.11 -5.51
N THR A 224 0.34 -11.93 -6.11
CA THR A 224 -0.12 -11.63 -7.47
C THR A 224 0.66 -12.40 -8.53
N GLU A 225 1.90 -12.83 -8.24
CA GLU A 225 2.73 -13.61 -9.18
C GLU A 225 2.37 -15.10 -9.20
N ALA A 226 1.85 -15.62 -8.09
CA ALA A 226 1.51 -17.03 -7.91
C ALA A 226 0.13 -17.24 -7.27
N PRO A 227 -0.96 -16.74 -7.89
CA PRO A 227 -2.31 -16.80 -7.32
C PRO A 227 -2.82 -18.24 -7.13
N GLU A 228 -2.47 -19.15 -8.03
CA GLU A 228 -2.85 -20.58 -7.94
C GLU A 228 -2.19 -21.26 -6.74
N GLN A 229 -0.86 -21.15 -6.63
CA GLN A 229 -0.10 -21.70 -5.51
C GLN A 229 -0.58 -21.15 -4.15
N TRP A 230 -0.88 -19.84 -4.10
CA TRP A 230 -1.47 -19.21 -2.91
C TRP A 230 -2.82 -19.83 -2.55
N SER A 231 -3.70 -20.01 -3.55
CA SER A 231 -5.04 -20.56 -3.35
C SER A 231 -5.01 -22.00 -2.87
N GLU A 232 -4.12 -22.83 -3.42
CA GLU A 232 -3.90 -24.21 -2.98
C GLU A 232 -3.45 -24.28 -1.52
N CYS A 233 -2.52 -23.40 -1.12
CA CYS A 233 -2.07 -23.29 0.26
C CYS A 233 -3.22 -22.94 1.20
N LEU A 234 -4.04 -21.95 0.84
CA LEU A 234 -5.21 -21.55 1.63
C LEU A 234 -6.22 -22.69 1.82
N VAL A 235 -6.55 -23.42 0.76
CA VAL A 235 -7.46 -24.57 0.84
C VAL A 235 -6.91 -25.62 1.81
N ARG A 236 -5.62 -25.96 1.67
CA ARG A 236 -4.95 -26.94 2.52
C ARG A 236 -4.91 -26.50 3.99
N TRP A 237 -4.54 -25.26 4.28
CA TRP A 237 -4.47 -24.75 5.65
C TRP A 237 -5.83 -24.65 6.32
N ARG A 238 -6.87 -24.26 5.58
CA ARG A 238 -8.25 -24.28 6.09
C ARG A 238 -8.69 -25.69 6.46
N GLN A 239 -8.35 -26.68 5.64
CA GLN A 239 -8.65 -28.09 5.92
C GLN A 239 -7.91 -28.58 7.18
N MET A 240 -6.63 -28.26 7.34
CA MET A 240 -5.84 -28.62 8.53
C MET A 240 -6.43 -28.05 9.82
N ASN A 241 -6.99 -26.84 9.76
CA ASN A 241 -7.50 -26.12 10.93
C ASN A 241 -9.04 -26.17 11.07
N GLN A 242 -9.74 -27.00 10.29
CA GLN A 242 -11.21 -26.99 10.21
C GLN A 242 -11.89 -27.30 11.55
N THR A 243 -11.26 -28.11 12.41
CA THR A 243 -11.79 -28.53 13.72
C THR A 243 -11.87 -27.38 14.73
N HIS A 244 -11.18 -26.26 14.45
CA HIS A 244 -11.20 -25.07 15.29
C HIS A 244 -12.20 -24.01 14.84
N VAL A 245 -12.92 -24.25 13.74
CA VAL A 245 -14.03 -23.40 13.31
C VAL A 245 -15.23 -23.61 14.25
N LYS A 246 -15.76 -22.53 14.82
CA LYS A 246 -16.94 -22.55 15.69
C LYS A 246 -18.21 -22.19 14.92
N PHE A 247 -19.34 -22.77 15.31
CA PHE A 247 -20.66 -22.39 14.82
C PHE A 247 -21.32 -21.45 15.83
N LEU A 248 -21.58 -20.22 15.41
CA LEU A 248 -22.28 -19.20 16.18
C LEU A 248 -23.65 -18.91 15.55
N ASN A 249 -24.49 -18.14 16.23
CA ASN A 249 -25.85 -17.82 15.77
C ASN A 249 -25.88 -17.08 14.42
N ASP A 250 -24.84 -16.33 14.08
CA ASP A 250 -24.68 -15.53 12.86
C ASP A 250 -23.73 -16.16 11.81
N GLY A 251 -23.45 -17.46 11.97
CA GLY A 251 -22.66 -18.29 11.08
C GLY A 251 -21.34 -18.76 11.69
N THR A 252 -20.47 -19.34 10.86
CA THR A 252 -19.18 -19.86 11.33
C THR A 252 -18.22 -18.74 11.73
N ALA A 253 -17.30 -19.04 12.64
CA ALA A 253 -16.19 -18.19 13.01
C ALA A 253 -14.92 -19.05 13.05
N PRO A 254 -13.93 -18.83 12.17
CA PRO A 254 -13.94 -17.88 11.04
C PRO A 254 -14.91 -18.22 9.89
N LYS A 255 -15.32 -17.22 9.11
CA LYS A 255 -15.87 -17.39 7.74
C LYS A 255 -14.72 -17.51 6.73
N SER A 256 -15.03 -17.90 5.49
CA SER A 256 -14.03 -18.05 4.42
C SER A 256 -13.21 -16.76 4.19
N ALA A 257 -13.87 -15.59 4.16
CA ALA A 257 -13.19 -14.30 3.99
C ALA A 257 -12.31 -13.93 5.21
N ASP A 258 -12.69 -14.37 6.41
CA ASP A 258 -11.89 -14.18 7.62
C ASP A 258 -10.61 -15.03 7.54
N THR A 259 -10.72 -16.30 7.12
CA THR A 259 -9.53 -17.15 6.95
C THR A 259 -8.58 -16.62 5.88
N TRP A 260 -9.09 -16.07 4.79
CA TRP A 260 -8.26 -15.43 3.76
C TRP A 260 -7.45 -14.27 4.35
N MET A 261 -8.10 -13.38 5.10
CA MET A 261 -7.44 -12.26 5.78
C MET A 261 -6.37 -12.76 6.77
N LEU A 262 -6.71 -13.73 7.63
CA LEU A 262 -5.80 -14.24 8.65
C LEU A 262 -4.52 -14.83 8.05
N TYR A 263 -4.67 -15.73 7.07
CA TYR A 263 -3.52 -16.36 6.44
C TYR A 263 -2.69 -15.35 5.64
N GLN A 264 -3.32 -14.42 4.92
CA GLN A 264 -2.59 -13.38 4.20
C GLN A 264 -1.83 -12.47 5.17
N ALA A 265 -2.46 -12.01 6.25
CA ALA A 265 -1.80 -11.19 7.26
C ALA A 265 -0.62 -11.93 7.90
N LEU A 266 -0.81 -13.20 8.31
CA LEU A 266 0.23 -14.03 8.89
C LEU A 266 1.41 -14.25 7.93
N THR A 267 1.12 -14.53 6.65
CA THR A 267 2.11 -14.63 5.57
C THR A 267 2.93 -13.36 5.45
N GLY A 268 2.29 -12.18 5.51
CA GLY A 268 2.99 -10.90 5.45
C GLY A 268 3.97 -10.67 6.60
N VAL A 269 3.63 -11.10 7.82
CA VAL A 269 4.37 -10.71 9.04
C VAL A 269 5.27 -11.78 9.61
N TRP A 270 5.25 -12.99 9.05
CA TRP A 270 6.10 -14.09 9.47
C TRP A 270 7.59 -13.66 9.42
N PRO A 271 8.33 -13.64 10.53
CA PRO A 271 9.74 -13.27 10.49
C PRO A 271 10.53 -14.25 9.61
N PRO A 272 11.38 -13.81 8.67
CA PRO A 272 12.05 -14.70 7.72
C PRO A 272 12.89 -15.81 8.38
N MET A 273 13.44 -15.55 9.56
CA MET A 273 14.24 -16.52 10.31
C MET A 273 13.43 -17.40 11.27
N LEU A 274 12.13 -17.14 11.45
CA LEU A 274 11.31 -17.87 12.42
C LEU A 274 11.05 -19.30 11.93
N GLN A 275 11.54 -20.26 12.72
CA GLN A 275 11.34 -21.70 12.48
C GLN A 275 10.11 -22.22 13.26
N PRO A 276 9.42 -23.26 12.76
CA PRO A 276 8.29 -23.89 13.46
C PRO A 276 8.59 -24.43 14.87
N GLN A 277 9.88 -24.66 15.18
CA GLN A 277 10.32 -25.16 16.48
C GLN A 277 10.71 -24.04 17.46
N ASP A 278 10.76 -22.79 17.01
CA ASP A 278 11.08 -21.64 17.86
C ASP A 278 9.84 -21.19 18.62
N GLU A 279 9.58 -21.85 19.75
CA GLU A 279 8.44 -21.55 20.62
C GLU A 279 8.44 -20.09 21.12
N THR A 280 9.63 -19.52 21.36
CA THR A 280 9.76 -18.14 21.86
C THR A 280 9.36 -17.15 20.77
N GLY A 281 9.88 -17.32 19.56
CA GLY A 281 9.54 -16.51 18.41
C GLY A 281 8.08 -16.65 17.99
N LEU A 282 7.52 -17.87 18.02
CA LEU A 282 6.10 -18.12 17.76
C LEU A 282 5.20 -17.43 18.79
N ASN A 283 5.55 -17.48 20.08
CA ASN A 283 4.79 -16.80 21.12
C ASN A 283 4.84 -15.27 20.97
N ALA A 284 6.01 -14.70 20.62
CA ALA A 284 6.14 -13.28 20.33
C ALA A 284 5.30 -12.85 19.11
N LEU A 285 5.28 -13.65 18.05
CA LEU A 285 4.44 -13.41 16.87
C LEU A 285 2.94 -13.51 17.23
N LYS A 286 2.57 -14.50 18.04
CA LYS A 286 1.18 -14.72 18.48
C LYS A 286 0.62 -13.51 19.22
N THR A 287 1.37 -12.94 20.16
CA THR A 287 0.93 -11.74 20.89
C THR A 287 0.65 -10.56 19.95
N ARG A 288 1.52 -10.34 18.96
CA ARG A 288 1.34 -9.28 17.94
C ARG A 288 0.13 -9.55 17.05
N PHE A 289 -0.05 -10.81 16.66
CA PHE A 289 -1.09 -11.23 15.74
C PHE A 289 -2.49 -11.16 16.39
N GLU A 290 -2.63 -11.56 17.65
CA GLU A 290 -3.90 -11.44 18.40
C GLU A 290 -4.42 -10.00 18.42
N ALA A 291 -3.56 -9.03 18.75
CA ALA A 291 -3.92 -7.61 18.78
C ALA A 291 -4.35 -7.09 17.39
N PHE A 292 -3.69 -7.56 16.33
CA PHE A 292 -4.11 -7.24 14.96
C PHE A 292 -5.48 -7.84 14.62
N VAL A 293 -5.74 -9.10 14.99
CA VAL A 293 -7.01 -9.77 14.69
C VAL A 293 -8.16 -9.02 15.33
N GLU A 294 -8.07 -8.70 16.62
CA GLU A 294 -9.09 -7.90 17.31
C GLU A 294 -9.36 -6.58 16.60
N LYS A 295 -8.29 -5.82 16.30
CA LYS A 295 -8.41 -4.54 15.59
C LYS A 295 -9.04 -4.70 14.20
N ALA A 296 -8.60 -5.68 13.42
CA ALA A 296 -9.08 -5.89 12.07
C ALA A 296 -10.59 -6.22 12.03
N LEU A 297 -11.06 -7.04 12.97
CA LEU A 297 -12.48 -7.39 13.08
C LEU A 297 -13.34 -6.17 13.43
N ARG A 298 -12.90 -5.37 14.40
CA ARG A 298 -13.61 -4.16 14.83
C ARG A 298 -13.58 -3.05 13.79
N GLU A 299 -12.48 -2.91 13.05
CA GLU A 299 -12.41 -1.93 11.96
C GLU A 299 -13.28 -2.32 10.76
N ALA A 300 -13.44 -3.61 10.48
CA ALA A 300 -14.34 -4.07 9.42
C ALA A 300 -15.82 -3.72 9.71
N LYS A 301 -16.25 -3.65 10.99
CA LYS A 301 -17.63 -3.28 11.38
C LYS A 301 -18.70 -4.13 10.68
N LEU A 302 -18.44 -5.44 10.55
CA LEU A 302 -19.34 -6.39 9.87
C LEU A 302 -20.09 -7.29 10.86
N ARG A 303 -19.40 -7.77 11.91
CA ARG A 303 -19.96 -8.68 12.93
C ARG A 303 -19.67 -8.23 14.36
N THR A 304 -18.74 -7.29 14.54
CA THR A 304 -18.34 -6.65 15.78
C THR A 304 -17.81 -5.26 15.44
N ASP A 305 -17.90 -4.31 16.37
CA ASP A 305 -17.27 -3.00 16.26
C ASP A 305 -16.80 -2.48 17.63
N TRP A 306 -16.25 -1.28 17.67
CA TRP A 306 -15.71 -0.67 18.91
C TRP A 306 -16.80 -0.21 19.91
N VAL A 307 -18.07 -0.15 19.50
CA VAL A 307 -19.21 0.32 20.31
C VAL A 307 -20.08 -0.85 20.77
N ASP A 308 -20.41 -1.77 19.86
CA ASP A 308 -21.23 -2.96 20.09
C ASP A 308 -20.42 -4.23 19.77
N SER A 309 -19.73 -4.73 20.78
CA SER A 309 -18.79 -5.86 20.65
C SER A 309 -19.52 -7.20 20.66
N ASN A 310 -19.27 -8.03 19.64
CA ASN A 310 -19.71 -9.42 19.59
C ASN A 310 -18.65 -10.33 20.21
N GLU A 311 -18.67 -10.45 21.54
CA GLU A 311 -17.67 -11.18 22.32
C GLU A 311 -17.52 -12.65 21.89
N ALA A 312 -18.62 -13.32 21.54
CA ALA A 312 -18.59 -14.72 21.10
C ALA A 312 -17.83 -14.88 19.77
N TYR A 313 -18.04 -13.95 18.84
CA TYR A 313 -17.30 -13.93 17.57
C TYR A 313 -15.83 -13.59 17.77
N GLU A 314 -15.53 -12.53 18.54
CA GLU A 314 -14.15 -12.13 18.82
C GLU A 314 -13.37 -13.25 19.51
N THR A 315 -13.96 -13.90 20.51
CA THR A 315 -13.35 -15.04 21.21
C THR A 315 -13.05 -16.19 20.24
N ALA A 316 -14.02 -16.59 19.40
CA ALA A 316 -13.82 -17.66 18.44
C ALA A 316 -12.71 -17.35 17.42
N MET A 317 -12.62 -16.09 16.97
CA MET A 317 -11.58 -15.64 16.05
C MET A 317 -10.20 -15.60 16.70
N LEU A 318 -10.11 -15.10 17.93
CA LEU A 318 -8.85 -15.05 18.68
C LEU A 318 -8.35 -16.45 19.05
N ASP A 319 -9.23 -17.36 19.44
CA ASP A 319 -8.87 -18.75 19.72
C ASP A 319 -8.36 -19.46 18.45
N TYR A 320 -9.00 -19.22 17.30
CA TYR A 320 -8.50 -19.72 16.03
C TYR A 320 -7.11 -19.16 15.70
N ALA A 321 -6.90 -17.84 15.85
CA ALA A 321 -5.62 -17.19 15.59
C ALA A 321 -4.50 -17.68 16.54
N ARG A 322 -4.82 -17.90 17.82
CA ARG A 322 -3.92 -18.54 18.79
C ARG A 322 -3.51 -19.93 18.36
N TYR A 323 -4.48 -20.73 17.90
CA TYR A 323 -4.23 -22.11 17.48
C TYR A 323 -3.33 -22.19 16.25
N LEU A 324 -3.40 -21.24 15.32
CA LEU A 324 -2.48 -21.19 14.16
C LEU A 324 -1.00 -21.15 14.59
N LEU A 325 -0.70 -20.57 15.76
CA LEU A 325 0.66 -20.39 16.28
C LEU A 325 0.93 -21.27 17.52
N ALA A 326 0.06 -22.22 17.82
CA ALA A 326 0.20 -23.09 18.98
C ALA A 326 1.26 -24.18 18.73
N PRO A 327 2.12 -24.49 19.72
CA PRO A 327 3.20 -25.49 19.56
C PRO A 327 2.71 -26.88 19.16
N ASP A 328 1.46 -27.24 19.45
CA ASP A 328 0.84 -28.51 19.09
C ASP A 328 0.27 -28.54 17.65
N ASN A 329 0.18 -27.39 16.97
CA ASN A 329 -0.25 -27.30 15.57
C ASN A 329 0.90 -27.54 14.57
N GLN A 330 1.78 -28.50 14.85
CA GLN A 330 3.02 -28.73 14.11
C GLN A 330 2.81 -29.05 12.63
N THR A 331 1.75 -29.79 12.29
CA THR A 331 1.45 -30.14 10.89
C THR A 331 1.21 -28.88 10.05
N PHE A 332 0.39 -27.94 10.56
CA PHE A 332 0.16 -26.66 9.91
C PHE A 332 1.43 -25.81 9.92
N LEU A 333 2.09 -25.65 11.06
CA LEU A 333 3.29 -24.79 11.17
C LEU A 333 4.40 -25.20 10.20
N GLN A 334 4.66 -26.51 10.07
CA GLN A 334 5.65 -27.03 9.13
C GLN A 334 5.24 -26.82 7.68
N ASP A 335 3.98 -27.08 7.33
CA ASP A 335 3.47 -26.88 5.97
C ASP A 335 3.45 -25.38 5.59
N PHE A 336 2.97 -24.53 6.49
CA PHE A 336 2.94 -23.08 6.36
C PHE A 336 4.34 -22.54 6.13
N TYR A 337 5.30 -22.88 7.00
CA TYR A 337 6.69 -22.47 6.87
C TYR A 337 7.31 -22.89 5.53
N ARG A 338 7.14 -24.15 5.11
CA ARG A 338 7.70 -24.66 3.83
C ARG A 338 7.07 -23.96 2.63
N SER A 339 5.75 -23.83 2.63
CA SER A 339 4.99 -23.20 1.53
C SER A 339 5.31 -21.72 1.39
N LEU A 340 5.70 -21.06 2.49
CA LEU A 340 6.02 -19.65 2.52
C LEU A 340 7.40 -19.31 1.95
N GLN A 341 8.32 -20.28 1.81
CA GLN A 341 9.71 -20.00 1.43
C GLN A 341 9.86 -19.22 0.11
N PRO A 342 9.18 -19.60 -1.00
CA PRO A 342 9.25 -18.82 -2.25
C PRO A 342 8.74 -17.39 -2.09
N PHE A 343 7.65 -17.20 -1.33
CA PHE A 343 7.08 -15.88 -1.04
C PHE A 343 8.02 -15.03 -0.19
N ILE A 344 8.66 -15.61 0.84
CA ILE A 344 9.68 -14.92 1.65
C ILE A 344 10.82 -14.44 0.75
N ARG A 345 11.39 -15.33 -0.07
CA ARG A 345 12.55 -15.01 -0.89
C ARG A 345 12.23 -13.94 -1.93
N ALA A 346 11.15 -14.11 -2.69
CA ALA A 346 10.70 -13.10 -3.66
C ALA A 346 10.33 -11.78 -2.97
N GLY A 347 9.73 -11.84 -1.77
CA GLY A 347 9.42 -10.69 -0.95
C GLY A 347 10.65 -9.88 -0.55
N LEU A 348 11.75 -10.55 -0.17
CA LEU A 348 13.01 -9.90 0.17
C LEU A 348 13.67 -9.22 -1.04
N VAL A 349 13.51 -9.78 -2.24
CA VAL A 349 13.94 -9.11 -3.48
C VAL A 349 13.08 -7.88 -3.76
N ASN A 350 11.76 -7.99 -3.62
CA ASN A 350 10.84 -6.85 -3.73
C ASN A 350 11.16 -5.73 -2.72
N SER A 351 11.50 -6.10 -1.48
CA SER A 351 11.96 -5.20 -0.43
C SER A 351 13.21 -4.42 -0.82
N LEU A 352 14.20 -5.12 -1.38
CA LEU A 352 15.43 -4.50 -1.84
C LEU A 352 15.16 -3.55 -3.02
N THR A 353 14.36 -3.98 -4.01
CA THR A 353 13.94 -3.14 -5.14
C THR A 353 13.26 -1.86 -4.66
N GLN A 354 12.32 -1.98 -3.72
CA GLN A 354 11.62 -0.83 -3.15
C GLN A 354 12.59 0.11 -2.43
N THR A 355 13.55 -0.43 -1.67
CA THR A 355 14.58 0.34 -0.94
C THR A 355 15.48 1.12 -1.90
N VAL A 356 15.99 0.47 -2.95
CA VAL A 356 16.82 1.12 -3.97
C VAL A 356 16.04 2.23 -4.68
N ILE A 357 14.79 1.98 -5.05
CA ILE A 357 13.94 2.98 -5.72
C ILE A 357 13.67 4.17 -4.79
N LYS A 358 13.27 3.91 -3.53
CA LYS A 358 13.08 4.94 -2.49
C LYS A 358 14.29 5.87 -2.38
N LEU A 359 15.50 5.29 -2.41
CA LEU A 359 16.75 6.01 -2.20
C LEU A 359 17.32 6.65 -3.48
N THR A 360 16.87 6.31 -4.69
CA THR A 360 17.49 6.81 -5.93
C THR A 360 16.55 7.53 -6.89
N ALA A 361 15.25 7.31 -6.79
CA ALA A 361 14.25 8.05 -7.56
C ALA A 361 14.11 9.52 -7.08
N PRO A 362 13.43 10.40 -7.84
CA PRO A 362 13.18 11.79 -7.43
C PRO A 362 12.42 11.88 -6.10
N GLY A 363 12.73 12.91 -5.29
CA GLY A 363 12.18 13.08 -3.95
C GLY A 363 13.21 12.89 -2.82
N VAL A 364 12.76 13.13 -1.59
CA VAL A 364 13.53 12.98 -0.36
C VAL A 364 13.14 11.65 0.31
N PRO A 365 14.01 10.64 0.37
CA PRO A 365 13.67 9.37 1.01
C PRO A 365 13.38 9.57 2.49
N ASP A 366 12.27 8.99 2.96
CA ASP A 366 11.94 8.86 4.37
C ASP A 366 12.14 7.40 4.80
N ILE A 367 12.79 7.19 5.95
CA ILE A 367 13.06 5.86 6.51
C ILE A 367 12.48 5.84 7.91
N TYR A 368 11.37 5.12 8.04
CA TYR A 368 10.77 4.88 9.35
C TYR A 368 11.69 4.01 10.21
N GLN A 369 11.79 4.34 11.50
CA GLN A 369 12.72 3.71 12.44
C GLN A 369 12.74 2.17 12.34
N GLY A 370 13.92 1.57 12.20
CA GLY A 370 14.10 0.13 12.04
C GLY A 370 13.95 -0.39 10.61
N SER A 371 13.40 0.41 9.69
CA SER A 371 13.19 0.03 8.29
C SER A 371 14.44 0.24 7.42
N GLU A 372 15.58 0.60 8.02
CA GLU A 372 16.88 0.44 7.37
C GLU A 372 17.22 -1.04 7.14
N ALA A 373 16.63 -1.97 7.93
CA ALA A 373 16.73 -3.40 7.74
C ALA A 373 15.42 -4.00 7.18
N LEU A 374 14.69 -4.79 7.97
CA LEU A 374 13.41 -5.39 7.57
C LEU A 374 12.30 -5.05 8.58
N ASN A 375 11.19 -4.56 8.06
CA ASN A 375 9.99 -4.14 8.78
C ASN A 375 8.78 -5.00 8.39
N PHE A 376 8.54 -6.05 9.17
CA PHE A 376 7.37 -6.94 9.09
C PHE A 376 6.29 -6.60 10.12
N SER A 377 6.06 -5.30 10.35
CA SER A 377 5.05 -4.84 11.31
C SER A 377 3.63 -4.96 10.76
N LEU A 378 2.67 -5.15 11.67
CA LEU A 378 1.23 -4.96 11.46
C LEU A 378 0.87 -3.48 11.65
N VAL A 379 -0.43 -3.16 11.53
CA VAL A 379 -0.96 -1.83 11.84
C VAL A 379 -0.69 -1.46 13.30
N ASP A 380 -0.69 -0.16 13.59
CA ASP A 380 -0.70 0.43 14.94
C ASP A 380 -1.55 -0.39 15.93
N PRO A 381 -1.02 -0.77 17.12
CA PRO A 381 0.26 -0.35 17.69
C PRO A 381 1.48 -1.21 17.35
N ASP A 382 1.36 -2.25 16.50
CA ASP A 382 2.50 -3.12 16.22
C ASP A 382 3.66 -2.40 15.50
N ASN A 383 3.35 -1.44 14.62
CA ASN A 383 4.32 -0.58 13.94
C ASN A 383 4.95 0.51 14.83
N ARG A 384 4.55 0.61 16.11
CA ARG A 384 5.14 1.54 17.10
C ARG A 384 6.12 0.88 18.06
N ARG A 385 6.38 -0.43 17.90
CA ARG A 385 7.43 -1.13 18.66
C ARG A 385 8.78 -0.48 18.39
N GLU A 386 9.58 -0.34 19.44
CA GLU A 386 10.94 0.19 19.31
C GLU A 386 11.85 -0.83 18.61
N PRO A 387 12.58 -0.44 17.55
CA PRO A 387 13.60 -1.29 16.96
C PRO A 387 14.74 -1.55 17.94
N ASP A 388 15.41 -2.70 17.81
CA ASP A 388 16.66 -2.95 18.53
C ASP A 388 17.82 -2.17 17.89
N PHE A 389 17.94 -0.90 18.25
CA PHE A 389 18.97 0.00 17.73
C PHE A 389 20.39 -0.46 18.05
N ALA A 390 20.60 -1.17 19.18
CA ALA A 390 21.92 -1.68 19.54
C ALA A 390 22.35 -2.77 18.54
N THR A 391 21.45 -3.70 18.23
CA THR A 391 21.69 -4.72 17.21
C THR A 391 21.89 -4.08 15.82
N LEU A 392 21.05 -3.11 15.44
CA LEU A 392 21.19 -2.43 14.15
C LEU A 392 22.54 -1.70 14.02
N ALA A 393 22.99 -0.99 15.05
CA ALA A 393 24.28 -0.32 15.04
C ALA A 393 25.44 -1.32 14.94
N GLN A 394 25.41 -2.40 15.73
CA GLN A 394 26.44 -3.44 15.69
C GLN A 394 26.52 -4.13 14.33
N GLN A 395 25.36 -4.42 13.70
CA GLN A 395 25.31 -5.00 12.37
C GLN A 395 25.93 -4.06 11.33
N LEU A 396 25.57 -2.77 11.37
CA LEU A 396 26.03 -1.76 10.41
C LEU A 396 27.57 -1.67 10.33
N ASP A 397 28.26 -1.75 11.47
CA ASP A 397 29.72 -1.68 11.56
C ASP A 397 30.43 -2.87 10.88
N GLN A 398 29.72 -3.98 10.66
CA GLN A 398 30.27 -5.23 10.14
C GLN A 398 29.88 -5.49 8.67
N LEU A 399 29.06 -4.62 8.06
CA LEU A 399 28.55 -4.86 6.71
C LEU A 399 29.65 -4.68 5.65
N THR A 400 29.71 -5.65 4.74
CA THR A 400 30.60 -5.65 3.57
C THR A 400 29.80 -6.07 2.33
N PRO A 401 30.30 -5.83 1.10
CA PRO A 401 29.64 -6.32 -0.11
C PRO A 401 29.32 -7.83 -0.12
N GLY A 402 30.02 -8.63 0.69
CA GLY A 402 29.78 -10.07 0.84
C GLY A 402 28.37 -10.45 1.34
N VAL A 403 27.59 -9.49 1.88
CA VAL A 403 26.20 -9.71 2.32
C VAL A 403 25.30 -10.28 1.24
N PHE A 404 25.48 -9.89 -0.03
CA PHE A 404 24.64 -10.40 -1.12
C PHE A 404 24.81 -11.90 -1.37
N SER A 405 25.96 -12.48 -1.03
CA SER A 405 26.29 -13.88 -1.29
C SER A 405 25.80 -14.84 -0.19
N ARG A 406 25.25 -14.32 0.92
CA ARG A 406 24.83 -15.12 2.08
C ARG A 406 23.32 -15.03 2.26
N GLU A 407 22.60 -16.14 2.16
CA GLU A 407 21.13 -16.15 2.35
C GLU A 407 20.74 -15.60 3.73
N GLU A 408 21.49 -15.93 4.78
CA GLU A 408 21.25 -15.40 6.13
C GLU A 408 21.23 -13.87 6.17
N SER A 409 22.11 -13.20 5.41
CA SER A 409 22.15 -11.73 5.33
C SER A 409 20.91 -11.12 4.66
N TRP A 410 20.20 -11.89 3.83
CA TRP A 410 18.89 -11.49 3.29
C TRP A 410 17.81 -11.69 4.35
N LEU A 411 17.80 -12.83 5.04
CA LEU A 411 16.78 -13.19 6.02
C LEU A 411 16.81 -12.29 7.26
N ASN A 412 17.99 -11.83 7.67
CA ASN A 412 18.18 -10.97 8.84
C ASN A 412 18.21 -9.46 8.54
N GLY A 413 18.07 -9.07 7.26
CA GLY A 413 17.99 -7.66 6.84
C GLY A 413 19.31 -6.92 6.64
N GLN A 414 20.45 -7.59 6.80
CA GLN A 414 21.78 -6.99 6.56
C GLN A 414 21.95 -6.47 5.12
N VAL A 415 21.34 -7.12 4.12
CA VAL A 415 21.37 -6.66 2.73
C VAL A 415 20.70 -5.30 2.58
N ASN A 416 19.49 -5.13 3.13
CA ASN A 416 18.78 -3.85 3.09
C ASN A 416 19.56 -2.77 3.85
N GLN A 417 20.12 -3.11 5.01
CA GLN A 417 20.89 -2.17 5.82
C GLN A 417 22.15 -1.70 5.10
N TYR A 418 22.84 -2.62 4.42
CA TYR A 418 24.04 -2.31 3.63
C TYR A 418 23.70 -1.36 2.47
N VAL A 419 22.66 -1.66 1.71
CA VAL A 419 22.20 -0.83 0.59
C VAL A 419 21.71 0.53 1.07
N THR A 420 20.95 0.57 2.16
CA THR A 420 20.48 1.82 2.76
C THR A 420 21.65 2.73 3.13
N ALA A 421 22.63 2.21 3.87
CA ALA A 421 23.81 2.97 4.27
C ALA A 421 24.65 3.44 3.07
N ALA A 422 24.88 2.57 2.08
CA ALA A 422 25.66 2.90 0.88
C ALA A 422 24.99 3.99 0.05
N LEU A 423 23.68 3.88 -0.20
CA LEU A 423 22.96 4.84 -1.03
C LEU A 423 22.68 6.17 -0.31
N LEU A 424 22.50 6.18 1.01
CA LEU A 424 22.41 7.44 1.76
C LEU A 424 23.73 8.22 1.69
N ARG A 425 24.88 7.55 1.83
CA ARG A 425 26.21 8.19 1.66
C ARG A 425 26.38 8.71 0.23
N LEU A 426 26.00 7.91 -0.77
CA LEU A 426 26.02 8.32 -2.17
C LEU A 426 25.18 9.60 -2.40
N ARG A 427 23.98 9.66 -1.82
CA ARG A 427 23.12 10.85 -1.90
C ARG A 427 23.73 12.07 -1.27
N GLN A 428 24.37 11.93 -0.10
CA GLN A 428 25.04 13.05 0.58
C GLN A 428 26.21 13.58 -0.24
N GLN A 429 27.00 12.69 -0.85
CA GLN A 429 28.14 13.05 -1.68
C GLN A 429 27.73 13.71 -3.01
N ASN A 430 26.60 13.31 -3.59
CA ASN A 430 26.15 13.74 -4.92
C ASN A 430 24.80 14.47 -4.86
N HIS A 431 24.61 15.32 -3.86
CA HIS A 431 23.30 15.92 -3.55
C HIS A 431 22.67 16.70 -4.72
N GLU A 432 23.48 17.35 -5.57
CA GLU A 432 22.99 18.05 -6.76
C GLU A 432 22.37 17.08 -7.78
N LEU A 433 23.00 15.93 -8.02
CA LEU A 433 22.47 14.90 -8.91
C LEU A 433 21.12 14.37 -8.41
N PHE A 434 21.02 14.07 -7.11
CA PHE A 434 19.77 13.52 -6.55
C PHE A 434 18.65 14.54 -6.45
N ARG A 435 18.96 15.82 -6.25
CA ARG A 435 17.96 16.89 -6.14
C ARG A 435 17.53 17.44 -7.50
N PHE A 436 18.48 17.70 -8.40
CA PHE A 436 18.24 18.43 -9.64
C PHE A 436 18.42 17.59 -10.90
N GLY A 437 19.11 16.45 -10.83
CA GLY A 437 19.39 15.63 -12.01
C GLY A 437 18.13 15.07 -12.67
N ASP A 438 18.07 15.13 -14.00
CA ASP A 438 17.00 14.64 -14.86
C ASP A 438 16.68 13.16 -14.63
N TYR A 439 15.41 12.80 -14.64
CA TYR A 439 14.97 11.40 -14.57
C TYR A 439 14.74 10.82 -15.97
N ILE A 440 15.56 9.86 -16.36
CA ILE A 440 15.53 9.24 -17.70
C ILE A 440 15.17 7.76 -17.57
N PRO A 441 13.95 7.33 -17.94
CA PRO A 441 13.63 5.91 -18.06
C PRO A 441 14.54 5.22 -19.07
N LEU A 442 15.06 4.05 -18.72
CA LEU A 442 15.91 3.24 -19.60
C LEU A 442 15.13 2.03 -20.09
N ARG A 443 15.27 1.72 -21.39
CA ARG A 443 14.54 0.61 -22.02
C ARG A 443 15.28 -0.70 -21.79
N ALA A 444 14.61 -1.68 -21.19
CA ALA A 444 15.04 -3.07 -21.18
C ALA A 444 14.64 -3.79 -22.48
N VAL A 445 15.46 -4.73 -22.93
CA VAL A 445 15.19 -5.62 -24.07
C VAL A 445 15.65 -7.03 -23.74
N GLY A 446 15.03 -8.04 -24.36
CA GLY A 446 15.37 -9.45 -24.14
C GLY A 446 14.24 -10.23 -23.46
N GLN A 447 14.57 -11.41 -22.95
CA GLN A 447 13.59 -12.40 -22.49
C GLN A 447 12.77 -11.95 -21.28
N ARG A 448 13.37 -11.15 -20.39
CA ARG A 448 12.75 -10.72 -19.13
C ARG A 448 12.64 -9.19 -19.04
N ALA A 449 12.51 -8.51 -20.18
CA ALA A 449 12.51 -7.05 -20.23
C ALA A 449 11.42 -6.39 -19.36
N ASP A 450 10.26 -7.04 -19.21
CA ASP A 450 9.13 -6.61 -18.39
C ASP A 450 9.34 -6.89 -16.88
N LYS A 451 10.36 -7.67 -16.53
CA LYS A 451 10.74 -8.03 -15.15
C LYS A 451 11.84 -7.12 -14.59
N VAL A 452 12.12 -6.00 -15.26
CA VAL A 452 13.18 -5.06 -14.89
C VAL A 452 12.65 -3.63 -14.83
N ILE A 453 13.07 -2.89 -13.79
CA ILE A 453 12.89 -1.45 -13.69
C ILE A 453 14.26 -0.81 -13.90
N ALA A 454 14.39 0.07 -14.90
CA ALA A 454 15.65 0.73 -15.21
C ALA A 454 15.46 2.23 -15.47
N TYR A 455 16.32 3.05 -14.87
CA TYR A 455 16.33 4.50 -15.09
C TYR A 455 17.72 5.08 -14.80
N ALA A 456 17.94 6.30 -15.27
CA ALA A 456 19.09 7.10 -14.93
C ALA A 456 18.70 8.42 -14.25
N ARG A 457 19.60 8.93 -13.41
CA ARG A 457 19.65 10.34 -12.98
C ARG A 457 20.84 10.99 -13.65
N VAL A 458 20.66 12.15 -14.25
CA VAL A 458 21.72 12.81 -15.03
C VAL A 458 21.74 14.30 -14.73
N ASN A 459 22.90 14.87 -14.45
CA ASN A 459 23.14 16.31 -14.51
C ASN A 459 24.30 16.58 -15.50
N HIS A 460 24.92 17.76 -15.45
CA HIS A 460 25.97 18.12 -16.42
C HIS A 460 27.23 17.26 -16.32
N ASP A 461 27.63 16.89 -15.11
CA ASP A 461 28.94 16.26 -14.84
C ASP A 461 28.81 14.79 -14.40
N ASP A 462 27.64 14.41 -13.87
CA ASP A 462 27.41 13.12 -13.22
C ASP A 462 26.19 12.36 -13.79
N ALA A 463 26.30 11.04 -13.76
CA ALA A 463 25.21 10.13 -14.08
C ALA A 463 25.13 8.97 -13.09
N LEU A 464 23.90 8.62 -12.71
CA LEU A 464 23.56 7.42 -11.97
C LEU A 464 22.69 6.52 -12.86
N ILE A 465 23.03 5.25 -13.02
CA ILE A 465 22.16 4.24 -13.64
C ILE A 465 21.69 3.28 -12.55
N VAL A 466 20.38 3.02 -12.51
CA VAL A 466 19.74 2.12 -11.55
C VAL A 466 18.98 1.05 -12.31
N VAL A 467 19.20 -0.20 -11.93
CA VAL A 467 18.48 -1.37 -12.45
C VAL A 467 18.04 -2.24 -11.27
N ALA A 468 16.74 -2.52 -11.15
CA ALA A 468 16.17 -3.31 -10.07
C ALA A 468 15.13 -4.32 -10.61
N PRO A 469 15.07 -5.54 -10.07
CA PRO A 469 14.22 -6.59 -10.60
C PRO A 469 12.81 -6.44 -10.03
N ARG A 470 11.85 -6.97 -10.75
CA ARG A 470 10.46 -7.11 -10.29
C ARG A 470 9.92 -8.44 -10.77
N LEU A 471 8.90 -8.93 -10.11
CA LEU A 471 8.19 -10.14 -10.52
C LEU A 471 9.14 -11.36 -10.67
N VAL A 472 9.86 -11.67 -9.59
CA VAL A 472 10.92 -12.68 -9.56
C VAL A 472 10.49 -14.00 -8.94
N PHE A 473 9.21 -14.18 -8.61
CA PHE A 473 8.73 -15.33 -7.82
C PHE A 473 9.19 -16.67 -8.41
N ALA A 474 9.03 -16.87 -9.71
CA ALA A 474 9.43 -18.10 -10.41
C ALA A 474 10.95 -18.39 -10.36
N GLU A 475 11.78 -17.37 -10.10
CA GLU A 475 13.24 -17.52 -9.99
C GLU A 475 13.70 -17.74 -8.53
N CYS A 476 12.78 -17.68 -7.57
CA CYS A 476 13.05 -17.74 -6.13
C CYS A 476 12.75 -19.12 -5.50
N ASP A 477 12.58 -20.17 -6.31
CA ASP A 477 12.37 -21.54 -5.82
C ASP A 477 13.62 -22.11 -5.09
N GLY A 478 14.81 -21.58 -5.39
CA GLY A 478 16.10 -21.93 -4.77
C GLY A 478 16.61 -20.94 -3.71
N LEU A 479 17.86 -21.12 -3.28
CA LEU A 479 18.54 -20.18 -2.37
C LEU A 479 18.75 -18.82 -3.06
N LEU A 480 18.43 -17.71 -2.38
CA LEU A 480 18.59 -16.37 -2.96
C LEU A 480 20.01 -16.11 -3.49
N SER A 481 21.02 -16.55 -2.73
CA SER A 481 22.43 -16.42 -3.12
C SER A 481 22.79 -17.11 -4.44
N GLN A 482 21.96 -18.04 -4.92
CA GLN A 482 22.14 -18.78 -6.17
C GLN A 482 21.17 -18.30 -7.27
N SER A 483 20.07 -17.66 -6.91
CA SER A 483 19.02 -17.20 -7.83
C SER A 483 19.32 -15.89 -8.56
N HIS A 484 20.33 -15.12 -8.14
CA HIS A 484 20.59 -13.77 -8.68
C HIS A 484 20.84 -13.75 -10.20
N SER A 485 21.48 -14.78 -10.75
CA SER A 485 21.74 -14.87 -12.18
C SER A 485 20.48 -15.09 -13.00
N GLY A 486 19.44 -15.69 -12.42
CA GLY A 486 18.15 -15.94 -13.07
C GLY A 486 17.28 -14.69 -13.22
N PHE A 487 17.41 -13.72 -12.31
CA PHE A 487 16.58 -12.50 -12.32
C PHE A 487 16.65 -11.73 -13.64
N TRP A 488 17.83 -11.78 -14.29
CA TRP A 488 18.17 -10.97 -15.45
C TRP A 488 18.42 -11.78 -16.73
N ALA A 489 18.12 -13.08 -16.73
CA ALA A 489 18.50 -13.99 -17.80
C ALA A 489 18.10 -13.44 -19.19
N GLY A 490 19.08 -13.37 -20.10
CA GLY A 490 18.88 -12.92 -21.48
C GLY A 490 18.34 -11.48 -21.62
N THR A 491 18.70 -10.57 -20.71
CA THR A 491 18.18 -9.19 -20.68
C THR A 491 19.30 -8.15 -20.72
N ASP A 492 19.12 -7.13 -21.57
CA ASP A 492 20.01 -5.98 -21.72
C ASP A 492 19.25 -4.66 -21.44
N ILE A 493 19.97 -3.65 -20.97
CA ILE A 493 19.49 -2.27 -20.92
C ILE A 493 20.08 -1.47 -22.09
N ILE A 494 19.24 -0.76 -22.84
CA ILE A 494 19.68 0.18 -23.86
C ILE A 494 20.21 1.44 -23.18
N ILE A 495 21.47 1.79 -23.45
CA ILE A 495 22.17 2.92 -22.84
C ILE A 495 22.25 4.07 -23.85
N PRO A 496 21.57 5.21 -23.60
CA PRO A 496 21.66 6.40 -24.43
C PRO A 496 23.09 6.89 -24.61
N GLY A 497 23.37 7.55 -25.74
CA GLY A 497 24.73 8.00 -26.10
C GLY A 497 25.39 8.95 -25.09
N GLN A 498 24.62 9.66 -24.28
CA GLN A 498 25.17 10.50 -23.19
C GLN A 498 25.62 9.68 -21.96
N LEU A 499 25.19 8.42 -21.84
CA LEU A 499 25.49 7.54 -20.71
C LEU A 499 26.53 6.46 -21.05
N ASN A 500 26.85 6.22 -22.33
CA ASN A 500 27.85 5.22 -22.72
C ASN A 500 29.27 5.78 -22.88
N GLN A 501 29.47 7.05 -22.53
CA GLN A 501 30.77 7.75 -22.61
C GLN A 501 31.52 7.78 -21.27
N HIS A 502 30.88 7.34 -20.19
CA HIS A 502 31.44 7.39 -18.85
C HIS A 502 31.93 6.02 -18.38
N HIS A 503 32.94 6.03 -17.52
CA HIS A 503 33.24 4.88 -16.67
C HIS A 503 32.30 4.93 -15.48
N TYR A 504 31.81 3.76 -15.07
CA TYR A 504 30.92 3.64 -13.94
C TYR A 504 31.51 2.73 -12.88
N ARG A 505 31.24 3.07 -11.63
CA ARG A 505 31.48 2.24 -10.47
C ARG A 505 30.16 1.76 -9.89
N ASN A 506 30.02 0.46 -9.70
CA ASN A 506 28.92 -0.11 -8.94
C ASN A 506 29.09 0.29 -7.47
N VAL A 507 28.15 1.06 -6.96
CA VAL A 507 28.20 1.62 -5.60
C VAL A 507 28.17 0.53 -4.53
N LEU A 508 27.57 -0.63 -4.83
CA LEU A 508 27.34 -1.72 -3.89
C LEU A 508 28.44 -2.79 -3.92
N THR A 509 29.12 -2.98 -5.06
CA THR A 509 30.17 -4.01 -5.21
C THR A 509 31.56 -3.44 -5.46
N GLN A 510 31.66 -2.15 -5.77
CA GLN A 510 32.88 -1.44 -6.20
C GLN A 510 33.45 -1.90 -7.55
N GLU A 511 32.74 -2.79 -8.27
CA GLU A 511 33.10 -3.19 -9.63
C GLU A 511 33.04 -1.99 -10.59
N ARG A 512 34.02 -1.88 -11.50
CA ARG A 512 34.04 -0.83 -12.52
C ARG A 512 33.73 -1.41 -13.90
N LEU A 513 32.94 -0.68 -14.67
CA LEU A 513 32.59 -1.04 -16.04
C LEU A 513 32.37 0.20 -16.90
N MET A 514 32.52 0.04 -18.22
CA MET A 514 32.15 1.06 -19.20
C MET A 514 31.06 0.45 -20.10
N PRO A 515 29.80 0.88 -19.99
CA PRO A 515 28.73 0.31 -20.81
C PRO A 515 28.90 0.77 -22.27
N GLY A 516 28.63 -0.14 -23.21
CA GLY A 516 28.44 0.25 -24.61
C GLY A 516 27.04 0.82 -24.84
N GLU A 517 26.52 0.71 -26.07
CA GLU A 517 25.10 1.01 -26.36
C GLU A 517 24.13 0.06 -25.63
N ARG A 518 24.64 -1.08 -25.14
CA ARG A 518 23.92 -2.07 -24.36
C ARG A 518 24.70 -2.43 -23.11
N LEU A 519 23.99 -2.51 -21.99
CA LEU A 519 24.48 -3.05 -20.73
C LEU A 519 23.85 -4.42 -20.51
N SER A 520 24.65 -5.48 -20.64
CA SER A 520 24.20 -6.85 -20.34
C SER A 520 24.07 -7.05 -18.84
N LEU A 521 22.89 -7.48 -18.41
CA LEU A 521 22.63 -7.72 -16.98
C LEU A 521 23.08 -9.12 -16.54
N SER A 522 23.25 -10.06 -17.48
CA SER A 522 23.58 -11.46 -17.21
C SER A 522 24.93 -11.68 -16.51
N SER A 523 25.85 -10.72 -16.61
CA SER A 523 27.19 -10.78 -16.02
C SER A 523 27.26 -10.19 -14.60
N HIS A 524 26.21 -9.53 -14.12
CA HIS A 524 26.26 -8.81 -12.85
C HIS A 524 25.83 -9.69 -11.68
N GLN A 525 26.69 -9.74 -10.65
CA GLN A 525 26.39 -10.41 -9.40
C GLN A 525 25.61 -9.47 -8.47
N GLY A 526 24.43 -9.89 -8.03
CA GLY A 526 23.60 -9.13 -7.09
C GLY A 526 22.16 -8.98 -7.56
N GLY A 527 21.26 -8.79 -6.60
CA GLY A 527 19.85 -8.59 -6.87
C GLY A 527 19.50 -7.22 -7.46
N VAL A 528 20.43 -6.26 -7.52
CA VAL A 528 20.23 -4.88 -8.02
C VAL A 528 21.53 -4.30 -8.56
N LEU A 529 21.44 -3.30 -9.44
CA LEU A 529 22.59 -2.59 -10.01
C LEU A 529 22.44 -1.08 -9.80
N VAL A 530 23.44 -0.46 -9.16
CA VAL A 530 23.51 1.00 -8.98
C VAL A 530 24.88 1.49 -9.39
N LEU A 531 24.96 2.15 -10.54
CA LEU A 531 26.20 2.58 -11.19
C LEU A 531 26.31 4.10 -11.12
N MET A 532 27.35 4.61 -10.48
CA MET A 532 27.68 6.03 -10.46
C MET A 532 28.83 6.29 -11.42
N SER A 533 28.76 7.36 -12.23
CA SER A 533 29.89 7.79 -13.05
C SER A 533 31.10 8.15 -12.18
N ASP A 534 32.29 7.76 -12.63
CA ASP A 534 33.57 8.08 -11.98
C ASP A 534 34.04 9.50 -12.30
#